data_AF-A2F1T5-F1
#
_entry.id   AF-A2F1T5-F1
#
_cell.length_a   1.000
_cell.length_b   1.000
_cell.length_c   1.000
_cell.angle_alpha   90.00
_cell.angle_beta   90.00
_cell.angle_gamma   90.00
#
_symmetry.space_group_name_H-M   'P 1'
#
loop_
_entity.id
_entity.type
_entity.pdbx_description
1 polymer ?
#
loop_
_entity_poly.entity_id
_entity_poly.type
_entity_poly.pdbx_seq_one_letter_code
_entity_poly.pdbx_strand_id
1 'polypeptide(L)'
;MSQSISLNFEYIGAHIDDYIRNQNLFDTFDLEDIKTIMKYSKLTTTQFISLLKQSSPTISANKLYKCTRNAKVTIQNIDEVFSILKSVKKYMKFKVFDGIIDF
;
A
#
# COMPACT_ATOMS: atom_id res chain seq x y z
N MET A 1 6.80 29.78 -13.91
CA MET A 1 5.51 29.49 -13.24
C MET A 1 4.97 28.19 -13.81
N SER A 2 5.27 27.05 -13.18
CA SER A 2 4.72 25.75 -13.60
C SER A 2 3.28 25.67 -13.12
N GLN A 3 2.33 25.51 -14.03
CA GLN A 3 0.95 25.17 -13.68
C GLN A 3 0.99 23.96 -12.76
N SER A 4 0.59 24.13 -11.48
CA SER A 4 0.37 23.00 -10.59
C SER A 4 -0.82 22.24 -11.16
N ILE A 5 -0.55 21.18 -11.92
CA ILE A 5 -1.56 20.18 -12.25
C ILE A 5 -2.09 19.70 -10.90
N SER A 6 -3.29 20.14 -10.53
CA SER A 6 -3.95 19.67 -9.33
C SER A 6 -4.18 18.18 -9.53
N LEU A 7 -3.39 17.35 -8.85
CA LEU A 7 -3.54 15.89 -8.91
C LEU A 7 -4.96 15.53 -8.48
N ASN A 8 -5.69 14.82 -9.34
CA ASN A 8 -6.97 14.26 -8.97
C ASN A 8 -6.73 12.95 -8.20
N PHE A 9 -6.50 13.08 -6.88
CA PHE A 9 -6.19 11.94 -6.00
C PHE A 9 -7.30 10.89 -5.96
N GLU A 10 -8.56 11.29 -6.13
CA GLU A 10 -9.69 10.36 -6.18
C GLU A 10 -9.62 9.48 -7.41
N TYR A 11 -9.41 10.09 -8.59
CA TYR A 11 -9.22 9.35 -9.84
C TYR A 11 -7.99 8.44 -9.78
N ILE A 12 -6.84 8.99 -9.33
CA ILE A 12 -5.60 8.20 -9.19
C ILE A 12 -5.80 7.03 -8.22
N GLY A 13 -6.50 7.26 -7.10
CA GLY A 13 -6.79 6.22 -6.12
C GLY A 13 -7.71 5.13 -6.66
N ALA A 14 -8.69 5.48 -7.49
CA ALA A 14 -9.59 4.55 -8.16
C ALA A 14 -8.89 3.70 -9.24
N HIS A 15 -7.85 4.25 -9.88
CA HIS A 15 -7.02 3.60 -10.90
C HIS A 15 -5.63 3.19 -10.39
N ILE A 16 -5.50 2.95 -9.09
CA ILE A 16 -4.20 2.65 -8.47
C ILE A 16 -3.58 1.33 -8.98
N ASP A 17 -4.39 0.45 -9.55
CA ASP A 17 -3.94 -0.82 -10.12
C ASP A 17 -2.95 -0.62 -11.26
N ASP A 18 -3.09 0.44 -12.07
CA ASP A 18 -2.14 0.79 -13.12
C ASP A 18 -0.74 1.02 -12.55
N TYR A 19 -0.63 1.79 -11.46
CA TYR A 19 0.65 2.12 -10.82
C TYR A 19 1.25 0.93 -10.06
N ILE A 20 0.40 0.04 -9.52
CA ILE A 20 0.86 -1.20 -8.89
C ILE A 20 1.41 -2.15 -9.95
N ARG A 21 0.69 -2.36 -11.07
CA ARG A 21 1.13 -3.24 -12.17
C ARG A 21 2.44 -2.76 -12.80
N ASN A 22 2.58 -1.46 -12.95
CA ASN A 22 3.79 -0.83 -13.51
C ASN A 22 4.92 -0.65 -12.48
N GLN A 23 4.68 -1.01 -11.21
CA GLN A 23 5.62 -0.89 -10.09
C GLN A 23 6.20 0.51 -9.87
N ASN A 24 5.53 1.56 -10.35
CA ASN A 24 6.08 2.91 -10.43
C ASN A 24 5.41 3.91 -9.48
N LEU A 25 4.51 3.46 -8.60
CA LEU A 25 3.77 4.34 -7.68
C LEU A 25 4.73 5.24 -6.86
N PHE A 26 5.79 4.65 -6.32
CA PHE A 26 6.78 5.36 -5.48
C PHE A 26 7.83 6.14 -6.28
N ASP A 27 7.91 5.92 -7.59
CA ASP A 27 8.73 6.70 -8.51
C ASP A 27 7.96 7.91 -9.07
N THR A 28 6.63 7.82 -9.07
CA THR A 28 5.74 8.83 -9.67
C THR A 28 5.25 9.85 -8.66
N PHE A 29 4.97 9.42 -7.43
CA PHE A 29 4.34 10.26 -6.40
C PHE A 29 5.20 10.34 -5.15
N ASP A 30 5.14 11.50 -4.48
CA ASP A 30 5.77 11.63 -3.18
C ASP A 30 4.98 10.90 -2.08
N LEU A 31 5.53 10.84 -0.86
CA LEU A 31 4.91 10.09 0.23
C LEU A 31 3.59 10.69 0.75
N GLU A 32 3.41 12.01 0.67
CA GLU A 32 2.18 12.67 1.13
C GLU A 32 1.07 12.56 0.08
N ASP A 33 1.43 12.59 -1.20
CA ASP A 33 0.56 12.26 -2.33
C ASP A 33 0.08 10.81 -2.22
N ILE A 34 1.00 9.84 -2.08
CA ILE A 34 0.63 8.42 -1.91
C ILE A 34 -0.30 8.24 -0.71
N LYS A 35 -0.02 8.87 0.42
CA LYS A 35 -0.88 8.82 1.60
C LYS A 35 -2.28 9.36 1.35
N THR A 36 -2.43 10.33 0.46
CA THR A 36 -3.72 10.91 0.06
C THR A 36 -4.42 10.02 -0.96
N ILE A 37 -3.71 9.52 -1.98
CA ILE A 37 -4.18 8.53 -2.96
C ILE A 37 -4.76 7.31 -2.23
N MET A 38 -4.05 6.79 -1.24
CA MET A 38 -4.46 5.59 -0.47
C MET A 38 -5.82 5.77 0.22
N LYS A 39 -6.24 7.00 0.58
CA LYS A 39 -7.58 7.23 1.17
C LYS A 39 -8.70 6.90 0.18
N TYR A 40 -8.44 7.06 -1.11
CA TYR A 40 -9.39 6.80 -2.19
C TYR A 40 -9.21 5.41 -2.81
N SER A 41 -8.10 4.74 -2.52
CA SER A 41 -7.82 3.40 -3.02
C SER A 41 -8.61 2.30 -2.30
N LYS A 42 -9.24 1.45 -3.11
CA LYS A 42 -9.82 0.18 -2.70
C LYS A 42 -9.05 -0.95 -3.36
N LEU A 43 -8.16 -1.58 -2.60
CA LEU A 43 -7.26 -2.61 -3.09
C LEU A 43 -7.85 -4.00 -2.84
N THR A 44 -7.54 -4.95 -3.71
CA THR A 44 -7.63 -6.38 -3.39
C THR A 44 -6.47 -6.77 -2.48
N THR A 45 -6.60 -7.91 -1.80
CA THR A 45 -5.52 -8.51 -1.01
C THR A 45 -4.23 -8.65 -1.84
N THR A 46 -4.32 -9.16 -3.06
CA THR A 46 -3.17 -9.33 -3.96
C THR A 46 -2.51 -8.00 -4.32
N GLN A 47 -3.30 -6.98 -4.64
CA GLN A 47 -2.77 -5.64 -4.97
C GLN A 47 -2.05 -5.03 -3.77
N PHE A 48 -2.63 -5.11 -2.58
CA PHE A 48 -1.99 -4.60 -1.36
C PHE A 48 -0.67 -5.32 -1.07
N ILE A 49 -0.64 -6.65 -1.15
CA ILE A 49 0.59 -7.42 -0.93
C ILE A 49 1.67 -7.07 -1.97
N SER A 50 1.30 -6.95 -3.25
CA SER A 50 2.22 -6.54 -4.33
C SER A 50 2.81 -5.16 -4.07
N LEU A 51 1.98 -4.21 -3.68
CA LEU A 51 2.40 -2.86 -3.27
C LEU A 51 3.43 -2.92 -2.12
N LEU A 52 3.17 -3.69 -1.06
CA LEU A 52 4.12 -3.79 0.04
C LEU A 52 5.45 -4.42 -0.40
N LYS A 53 5.37 -5.48 -1.21
CA LYS A 53 6.53 -6.21 -1.69
C LYS A 53 7.45 -5.32 -2.55
N GLN A 54 6.89 -4.62 -3.54
CA GLN A 54 7.66 -3.78 -4.45
C GLN A 54 8.25 -2.55 -3.77
N SER A 55 7.59 -2.02 -2.74
CA SER A 55 8.03 -0.80 -2.04
C SER A 55 9.01 -1.06 -0.89
N SER A 56 9.01 -2.27 -0.31
CA SER A 56 9.87 -2.58 0.83
C SER A 56 11.38 -2.40 0.62
N PRO A 57 11.96 -2.58 -0.59
CA PRO A 57 13.39 -2.33 -0.81
C PRO A 57 13.73 -0.83 -0.95
N THR A 58 12.78 0.00 -1.37
CA THR A 58 13.03 1.42 -1.70
C THR A 58 12.71 2.37 -0.55
N ILE A 59 11.83 1.97 0.38
CA ILE A 59 11.44 2.81 1.51
C ILE A 59 11.46 2.06 2.85
N SER A 60 11.77 2.80 3.92
CA SER A 60 11.78 2.24 5.27
C SER A 60 10.39 1.74 5.70
N ALA A 61 10.34 0.66 6.48
CA ALA A 61 9.11 0.08 7.02
C ALA A 61 8.14 1.09 7.68
N ASN A 62 8.67 2.07 8.44
CA ASN A 62 7.85 3.12 9.07
C ASN A 62 7.18 4.03 8.03
N LYS A 63 7.95 4.47 7.02
CA LYS A 63 7.41 5.27 5.91
C LYS A 63 6.37 4.47 5.11
N LEU A 64 6.63 3.19 4.84
CA LEU A 64 5.71 2.30 4.13
C LEU A 64 4.38 2.20 4.87
N TYR A 65 4.42 1.93 6.17
CA TYR A 65 3.21 1.96 7.00
C TYR A 65 2.48 3.30 6.93
N LYS A 66 3.19 4.41 7.11
CA LYS A 66 2.58 5.76 7.13
C LYS A 66 1.86 6.10 5.83
N CYS A 67 2.42 5.76 4.66
CA CYS A 67 1.80 6.10 3.39
C CYS A 67 0.69 5.12 2.99
N THR A 68 0.75 3.84 3.36
CA THR A 68 -0.27 2.86 2.93
C THR A 68 -1.41 2.63 3.92
N ARG A 69 -1.30 3.08 5.19
CA ARG A 69 -2.28 2.77 6.25
C ARG A 69 -3.72 3.24 6.01
N ASN A 70 -3.94 4.18 5.08
CA ASN A 70 -5.27 4.71 4.76
C ASN A 70 -6.01 3.89 3.70
N ALA A 71 -5.35 2.90 3.07
CA ALA A 71 -5.95 2.07 2.03
C ALA A 71 -7.07 1.19 2.59
N LYS A 72 -8.16 1.06 1.82
CA LYS A 72 -9.17 0.02 2.07
C LYS A 72 -8.76 -1.25 1.36
N VAL A 73 -8.68 -2.37 2.07
CA VAL A 73 -8.41 -3.68 1.47
C VAL A 73 -9.67 -4.53 1.51
N THR A 74 -10.07 -5.06 0.36
CA THR A 74 -11.22 -5.95 0.23
C THR A 74 -10.79 -7.38 0.53
N ILE A 75 -11.42 -7.99 1.52
CA ILE A 75 -11.14 -9.36 1.99
C ILE A 75 -12.25 -10.28 1.51
N GLN A 76 -11.89 -11.40 0.90
CA GLN A 76 -12.87 -12.40 0.43
C GLN A 76 -13.00 -13.60 1.35
N ASN A 77 -11.95 -13.95 2.09
CA ASN A 77 -11.90 -15.12 2.96
C ASN A 77 -10.86 -14.95 4.09
N ILE A 78 -10.79 -15.92 4.99
CA ILE A 78 -9.88 -15.87 6.14
C ILE A 78 -8.40 -16.04 5.74
N ASP A 79 -8.10 -16.79 4.67
CA ASP A 79 -6.73 -16.99 4.19
C ASP A 79 -6.11 -15.68 3.70
N GLU A 80 -6.92 -14.80 3.13
CA GLU A 80 -6.52 -13.45 2.76
C GLU A 80 -6.16 -12.59 3.98
N VAL A 81 -6.89 -12.72 5.09
CA VAL A 81 -6.55 -12.04 6.36
C VAL A 81 -5.16 -12.48 6.81
N PHE A 82 -4.89 -13.78 6.87
CA PHE A 82 -3.58 -14.30 7.24
C PHE A 82 -2.48 -13.84 6.29
N SER A 83 -2.76 -13.81 4.98
CA SER A 83 -1.81 -13.34 3.96
C SER A 83 -1.42 -11.87 4.13
N ILE A 84 -2.39 -11.02 4.49
CA ILE A 84 -2.13 -9.61 4.80
C ILE A 84 -1.31 -9.49 6.09
N LEU A 85 -1.71 -10.16 7.17
CA LEU A 85 -1.00 -10.08 8.44
C LEU A 85 0.46 -10.55 8.31
N LYS A 86 0.71 -11.66 7.60
CA LYS A 86 2.07 -12.15 7.27
C LYS A 86 2.85 -11.13 6.45
N SER A 87 2.21 -10.48 5.48
CA SER A 87 2.85 -9.47 4.63
C SER A 87 3.18 -8.19 5.41
N VAL A 88 2.30 -7.73 6.29
CA VAL A 88 2.55 -6.57 7.16
C VAL A 88 3.68 -6.88 8.15
N LYS A 89 3.67 -8.07 8.79
CA LYS A 89 4.79 -8.55 9.61
C LYS A 89 6.12 -8.46 8.85
N LYS A 90 6.15 -9.03 7.64
CA LYS A 90 7.35 -9.12 6.81
C LYS A 90 7.86 -7.77 6.32
N TYR A 91 7.01 -6.98 5.66
CA TYR A 91 7.43 -5.77 4.95
C TYR A 91 7.41 -4.51 5.83
N MET A 92 6.59 -4.47 6.88
CA MET A 92 6.52 -3.34 7.81
C MET A 92 7.17 -3.62 9.18
N LYS A 93 7.73 -4.82 9.39
CA LYS A 93 8.43 -5.22 10.62
C LYS A 93 7.54 -5.18 11.88
N PHE A 94 6.25 -5.49 11.73
CA PHE A 94 5.29 -5.59 12.84
C PHE A 94 5.51 -6.88 13.65
N LYS A 95 6.54 -6.89 14.49
CA LYS A 95 6.91 -8.05 15.34
C LYS A 95 5.83 -8.48 16.33
N VAL A 96 4.86 -7.61 16.65
CA VAL A 96 3.70 -8.00 17.47
C VAL A 96 2.93 -9.18 16.88
N PHE A 97 3.01 -9.36 15.56
CA PHE A 97 2.39 -10.48 14.86
C PHE A 97 3.16 -11.80 14.99
N ASP A 98 4.39 -11.79 15.53
CA ASP A 98 5.15 -13.01 15.78
C ASP A 98 4.40 -13.94 16.71
N GLY A 99 3.80 -13.44 17.80
CA GLY A 99 2.99 -14.26 18.72
C GLY A 99 1.52 -14.46 18.31
N ILE A 100 1.07 -13.88 17.19
CA ILE A 100 -0.32 -13.98 16.72
C ILE A 100 -0.44 -14.96 15.56
N ILE A 101 0.57 -15.00 14.67
CA ILE A 101 0.54 -15.79 13.43
C ILE A 101 1.47 -17.02 13.52
N ASP A 102 1.96 -17.37 14.71
CA ASP A 102 2.83 -18.55 14.94
C ASP A 102 2.05 -19.87 15.09
N PHE A 103 0.83 -19.95 14.55
CA PHE A 103 -0.03 -21.13 14.62
C PHE A 103 0.20 -22.09 13.44
#